data_AF-A0A330M392-F1
#
_entry.id   AF-A0A330M392-F1
#
_cell.length_a   1.000
_cell.length_b   1.000
_cell.length_c   1.000
_cell.angle_alpha   90.00
_cell.angle_beta   90.00
_cell.angle_gamma   90.00
#
_symmetry.space_group_name_H-M   'P 1'
#
loop_
_entity.id
_entity.type
_entity.pdbx_description
1 polymer ?
#
loop_
_entity_poly.entity_id
_entity_poly.type
_entity_poly.pdbx_seq_one_letter_code
_entity_poly.pdbx_strand_id
1 'polypeptide(L)'
;MTFSQGDQFTARTQRIVDQVELKSSELVFVGYGINAPEYAWDDYQGIDVKGKTVIVLVNDPGFATQDDDLFKGNAMTYYGRWTYKYEEAARQGAAGVFIVHETAPAAYGWGVVQNSNTGSKFTLIDDNNNMGQVGIIWALS
;
A
#
# COMPACT_ATOMS: atom_id res chain seq x y z
N MET A 1 8.00 13.72 -18.02
CA MET A 1 7.35 12.40 -17.99
C MET A 1 5.93 12.62 -17.47
N THR A 2 4.90 12.11 -18.16
CA THR A 2 3.49 12.32 -17.82
C THR A 2 2.83 10.95 -17.75
N PHE A 3 2.05 10.68 -16.72
CA PHE A 3 1.34 9.42 -16.54
C PHE A 3 -0.18 9.62 -16.71
N SER A 4 -0.87 8.67 -17.34
CA SER A 4 -2.34 8.66 -17.49
C SER A 4 -2.99 8.02 -16.25
N GLN A 5 -3.94 8.73 -15.63
CA GLN A 5 -4.72 8.20 -14.51
C GLN A 5 -5.69 7.11 -15.00
N GLY A 6 -5.79 6.01 -14.26
CA GLY A 6 -6.53 4.81 -14.64
C GLY A 6 -5.68 3.84 -15.46
N ASP A 7 -4.98 4.32 -16.48
CA ASP A 7 -4.23 3.44 -17.39
C ASP A 7 -2.85 3.08 -16.85
N GLN A 8 -2.13 4.06 -16.27
CA GLN A 8 -0.75 3.88 -15.80
C GLN A 8 -0.63 4.00 -14.28
N PHE A 9 -1.46 4.86 -13.67
CA PHE A 9 -1.52 4.98 -12.21
C PHE A 9 -2.93 5.21 -11.70
N THR A 10 -3.19 4.88 -10.45
CA THR A 10 -4.42 5.29 -9.75
C THR A 10 -4.06 5.98 -8.45
N ALA A 11 -4.87 6.97 -8.04
CA ALA A 11 -4.70 7.69 -6.79
C ALA A 11 -6.07 7.90 -6.14
N ARG A 12 -6.16 7.66 -4.84
CA ARG A 12 -7.38 7.88 -4.05
C ARG A 12 -7.06 8.28 -2.61
N THR A 13 -8.04 8.81 -1.89
CA THR A 13 -7.96 9.03 -0.45
C THR A 13 -9.19 8.47 0.25
N GLN A 14 -9.03 8.05 1.50
CA GLN A 14 -10.15 7.69 2.38
C GLN A 14 -10.47 8.81 3.39
N ARG A 15 -9.66 9.87 3.43
CA ARG A 15 -9.88 11.05 4.27
C ARG A 15 -11.04 11.88 3.72
N ILE A 16 -11.92 12.33 4.60
CA ILE A 16 -13.07 13.18 4.23
C ILE A 16 -12.65 14.64 4.38
N VAL A 17 -11.94 15.15 3.36
CA VAL A 17 -11.44 16.53 3.29
C VAL A 17 -11.50 17.03 1.84
N ASP A 18 -11.64 18.35 1.65
CA ASP A 18 -11.77 18.95 0.31
C ASP A 18 -10.52 18.80 -0.54
N GLN A 19 -9.34 18.79 0.10
CA GLN A 19 -8.05 18.69 -0.58
C GLN A 19 -7.06 17.90 0.26
N VAL A 20 -6.37 16.94 -0.39
CA VAL A 20 -5.17 16.28 0.12
C VAL A 20 -4.01 16.59 -0.80
N GLU A 21 -2.89 17.00 -0.24
CA GLU A 21 -1.70 17.34 -1.00
C GLU A 21 -0.44 16.74 -0.35
N LEU A 22 0.44 16.17 -1.18
CA LEU A 22 1.77 15.73 -0.79
C LEU A 22 2.80 16.61 -1.51
N LYS A 23 3.36 17.60 -0.81
CA LYS A 23 4.39 18.50 -1.35
C LYS A 23 5.77 17.96 -1.05
N SER A 24 6.54 17.64 -2.09
CA SER A 24 7.93 17.16 -1.96
C SER A 24 8.07 16.04 -0.91
N SER A 25 7.09 15.14 -0.86
CA SER A 25 7.08 14.02 0.06
C SER A 25 8.25 13.09 -0.29
N GLU A 26 9.15 12.90 0.65
CA GLU A 26 10.28 11.99 0.47
C GLU A 26 9.76 10.57 0.21
N LEU A 27 10.40 9.87 -0.72
CA LEU A 27 10.05 8.51 -1.08
C LEU A 27 10.95 7.53 -0.32
N VAL A 28 10.33 6.59 0.41
CA VAL A 28 11.06 5.56 1.17
C VAL A 28 10.59 4.19 0.73
N PHE A 29 11.49 3.37 0.21
CA PHE A 29 11.19 1.98 -0.12
C PHE A 29 11.26 1.11 1.14
N VAL A 30 10.18 0.40 1.45
CA VAL A 30 10.04 -0.43 2.66
C VAL A 30 9.70 -1.88 2.31
N GLY A 31 10.24 -2.41 1.21
CA GLY A 31 10.03 -3.81 0.84
C GLY A 31 8.55 -4.14 0.66
N TYR A 32 8.03 -5.08 1.46
CA TYR A 32 6.61 -5.44 1.43
C TYR A 32 5.77 -4.56 2.36
N GLY A 33 6.33 -3.66 3.17
CA GLY A 33 5.57 -2.88 4.15
C GLY A 33 4.87 -3.76 5.18
N ILE A 34 5.56 -4.80 5.65
CA ILE A 34 5.05 -5.75 6.64
C ILE A 34 5.71 -5.52 7.99
N ASN A 35 4.88 -5.40 9.02
CA ASN A 35 5.26 -5.59 10.41
C ASN A 35 4.49 -6.81 10.95
N ALA A 36 5.19 -7.93 11.07
CA ALA A 36 4.66 -9.22 11.50
C ALA A 36 5.57 -9.84 12.56
N PRO A 37 5.43 -9.44 13.84
CA PRO A 37 6.28 -9.92 14.93
C PRO A 37 6.25 -11.44 15.10
N GLU A 38 5.15 -12.11 14.76
CA GLU A 38 5.02 -13.57 14.81
C GLU A 38 5.90 -14.30 13.78
N TYR A 39 6.31 -13.60 12.72
CA TYR A 39 7.29 -14.06 11.73
C TYR A 39 8.68 -13.46 11.96
N ALA A 40 8.88 -12.74 13.07
CA ALA A 40 10.10 -11.98 13.35
C ALA A 40 10.50 -11.03 12.19
N TRP A 41 9.50 -10.45 11.53
CA TRP A 41 9.67 -9.64 10.33
C TRP A 41 9.15 -8.22 10.54
N ASP A 42 9.97 -7.20 10.27
CA ASP A 42 9.57 -5.80 10.32
C ASP A 42 10.32 -4.99 9.24
N ASP A 43 9.62 -4.72 8.15
CA ASP A 43 10.11 -3.91 7.03
C ASP A 43 10.29 -2.42 7.39
N TYR A 44 9.73 -1.96 8.50
CA TYR A 44 9.85 -0.58 8.99
C TYR A 44 10.96 -0.42 10.03
N GLN A 45 11.58 -1.51 10.46
CA GLN A 45 12.57 -1.48 11.55
C GLN A 45 13.74 -0.56 11.21
N GLY A 46 13.92 0.50 12.01
CA GLY A 46 15.01 1.46 11.85
C GLY A 46 14.80 2.46 10.70
N ILE A 47 13.60 2.52 10.11
CA ILE A 47 13.27 3.43 9.00
C ILE A 47 12.26 4.47 9.48
N ASP A 48 12.60 5.75 9.36
CA ASP A 48 11.66 6.85 9.62
C ASP A 48 10.82 7.14 8.37
N VAL A 49 9.54 6.78 8.43
CA VAL A 49 8.57 7.01 7.35
C VAL A 49 7.56 8.12 7.68
N LYS A 50 7.69 8.77 8.85
CA LYS A 50 6.68 9.70 9.33
C LYS A 50 6.58 10.92 8.43
N GLY A 51 5.39 11.18 7.92
CA GLY A 51 5.13 12.29 6.99
C GLY A 51 5.67 12.07 5.57
N LYS A 52 6.24 10.90 5.27
CA LYS A 52 6.83 10.55 3.97
C LYS A 52 5.87 9.67 3.15
N THR A 53 6.20 9.43 1.90
CA THR A 53 5.49 8.47 1.05
C THR A 53 6.27 7.17 1.02
N VAL A 54 5.65 6.08 1.45
CA VAL A 54 6.28 4.76 1.39
C VAL A 54 6.01 4.08 0.06
N ILE A 55 7.01 3.38 -0.48
CA ILE A 55 6.89 2.51 -1.65
C ILE A 55 6.91 1.07 -1.15
N VAL A 56 5.86 0.31 -1.48
CA VAL A 56 5.68 -1.07 -1.05
C VAL A 56 5.45 -1.99 -2.25
N LEU A 57 5.90 -3.23 -2.14
CA LEU A 57 5.61 -4.29 -3.08
C LEU A 57 4.26 -4.97 -2.75
N VAL A 58 3.55 -5.41 -3.79
CA VAL A 58 2.38 -6.27 -3.62
C VAL A 58 2.79 -7.66 -3.13
N ASN A 59 1.88 -8.32 -2.40
CA ASN A 59 2.05 -9.66 -1.82
C ASN A 59 3.00 -9.67 -0.59
N ASP A 60 3.49 -10.84 -0.21
CA ASP A 60 4.35 -11.09 0.94
C ASP A 60 5.61 -11.90 0.50
N PRO A 61 6.70 -11.92 1.30
CA PRO A 61 7.97 -12.49 0.87
C PRO A 61 7.93 -14.01 0.65
N GLY A 62 6.92 -14.73 1.17
CA GLY A 62 6.76 -16.17 0.95
C GLY A 62 6.62 -16.50 -0.54
N PHE A 63 5.83 -15.71 -1.27
CA PHE A 63 5.65 -15.88 -2.71
C PHE A 63 6.94 -15.61 -3.51
N ALA A 64 7.72 -14.59 -3.13
CA ALA A 64 8.93 -14.25 -3.87
C ALA A 64 10.10 -15.21 -3.58
N THR A 65 10.20 -15.69 -2.34
CA THR A 65 11.27 -16.59 -1.90
C THR A 65 11.00 -18.06 -2.23
N GLN A 66 9.74 -18.42 -2.54
CA GLN A 66 9.30 -19.81 -2.73
C GLN A 66 9.61 -20.69 -1.52
N ASP A 67 9.73 -20.08 -0.34
CA ASP A 67 10.03 -20.74 0.92
C ASP A 67 8.72 -21.03 1.66
N ASP A 68 8.37 -22.32 1.75
CA ASP A 68 7.13 -22.77 2.38
C ASP A 68 7.06 -22.46 3.89
N ASP A 69 8.21 -22.27 4.55
CA ASP A 69 8.29 -21.92 5.97
C ASP A 69 8.11 -20.41 6.22
N LEU A 70 8.22 -19.58 5.17
CA LEU A 70 8.11 -18.13 5.23
C LEU A 70 6.73 -17.67 4.73
N PHE A 71 5.93 -17.03 5.61
CA PHE A 71 4.59 -16.50 5.26
C PHE A 71 3.67 -17.54 4.54
N LYS A 72 3.77 -18.83 4.89
CA LYS A 72 2.98 -19.92 4.26
C LYS A 72 3.31 -20.13 2.76
N GLY A 73 4.54 -19.81 2.34
CA GLY A 73 5.02 -20.01 0.98
C GLY A 73 4.21 -19.24 -0.04
N ASN A 74 3.66 -19.96 -1.02
CA ASN A 74 2.92 -19.38 -2.14
C ASN A 74 1.48 -18.93 -1.80
N ALA A 75 1.00 -19.17 -0.58
CA ALA A 75 -0.36 -18.82 -0.20
C ALA A 75 -0.45 -17.36 0.30
N MET A 76 -1.20 -16.52 -0.41
CA MET A 76 -1.46 -15.12 -0.02
C MET A 76 -1.92 -15.02 1.44
N THR A 77 -1.12 -14.34 2.27
CA THR A 77 -1.46 -14.11 3.67
C THR A 77 -2.28 -12.84 3.87
N TYR A 78 -2.67 -12.54 5.12
CA TYR A 78 -3.19 -11.22 5.47
C TYR A 78 -2.20 -10.10 5.11
N TYR A 79 -0.91 -10.37 5.26
CA TYR A 79 0.16 -9.42 4.99
C TYR A 79 0.31 -9.08 3.52
N GLY A 80 -0.04 -9.98 2.60
CA GLY A 80 -0.01 -9.69 1.17
C GLY A 80 -1.15 -8.78 0.68
N ARG A 81 -2.15 -8.51 1.52
CA ARG A 81 -3.32 -7.70 1.14
C ARG A 81 -3.02 -6.21 1.12
N TRP A 82 -3.58 -5.52 0.13
CA TRP A 82 -3.42 -4.08 -0.05
C TRP A 82 -3.97 -3.26 1.10
N THR A 83 -5.12 -3.66 1.63
CA THR A 83 -5.74 -2.99 2.78
C THR A 83 -4.81 -2.98 3.98
N TYR A 84 -4.12 -4.11 4.22
CA TYR A 84 -3.11 -4.18 5.27
C TYR A 84 -1.96 -3.20 5.00
N LYS A 85 -1.43 -3.12 3.78
CA LYS A 85 -0.36 -2.15 3.44
C LYS A 85 -0.76 -0.70 3.72
N TYR A 86 -2.02 -0.34 3.42
CA TYR A 86 -2.54 1.01 3.68
C TYR A 86 -2.65 1.29 5.18
N GLU A 87 -3.20 0.34 5.92
CA GLU A 87 -3.38 0.42 7.36
C GLU A 87 -2.03 0.47 8.09
N GLU A 88 -1.08 -0.37 7.69
CA GLU A 88 0.24 -0.41 8.32
C GLU A 88 1.05 0.85 8.00
N ALA A 89 1.07 1.31 6.73
CA ALA A 89 1.70 2.58 6.40
C ALA A 89 1.10 3.75 7.21
N ALA A 90 -0.22 3.74 7.43
CA ALA A 90 -0.87 4.74 8.27
C ALA A 90 -0.44 4.63 9.74
N ARG A 91 -0.35 3.40 10.29
CA ARG A 91 0.14 3.15 11.66
C ARG A 91 1.56 3.65 11.87
N GLN A 92 2.42 3.49 10.87
CA GLN A 92 3.80 3.97 10.88
C GLN A 92 3.91 5.49 10.65
N GLY A 93 2.78 6.17 10.36
CA GLY A 93 2.71 7.62 10.21
C GLY A 93 3.07 8.13 8.82
N ALA A 94 3.07 7.28 7.80
CA ALA A 94 3.29 7.69 6.42
C ALA A 94 2.20 8.66 5.95
N ALA A 95 2.59 9.68 5.20
CA ALA A 95 1.66 10.62 4.58
C ALA A 95 0.99 10.02 3.33
N GLY A 96 1.64 9.06 2.67
CA GLY A 96 1.10 8.35 1.52
C GLY A 96 1.73 6.97 1.34
N VAL A 97 1.09 6.15 0.52
CA VAL A 97 1.55 4.79 0.19
C VAL A 97 1.44 4.57 -1.31
N PHE A 98 2.52 4.07 -1.90
CA PHE A 98 2.62 3.75 -3.31
C PHE A 98 2.90 2.26 -3.47
N ILE A 99 1.91 1.52 -3.99
CA ILE A 99 2.04 0.10 -4.24
C ILE A 99 2.56 -0.11 -5.66
N VAL A 100 3.69 -0.80 -5.76
CA VAL A 100 4.20 -1.34 -7.03
C VAL A 100 3.42 -2.61 -7.34
N HIS A 101 2.64 -2.61 -8.42
CA HIS A 101 1.93 -3.79 -8.87
C HIS A 101 2.82 -4.61 -9.79
N GLU A 102 2.98 -5.89 -9.47
CA GLU A 102 3.60 -6.86 -10.37
C GLU A 102 2.60 -7.98 -10.67
N THR A 103 2.38 -8.30 -11.94
CA THR A 103 1.34 -9.25 -12.37
C THR A 103 1.54 -10.66 -11.81
N ALA A 104 2.79 -11.13 -11.71
CA ALA A 104 3.07 -12.47 -11.20
C ALA A 104 2.80 -12.58 -9.68
N PRO A 105 3.32 -11.68 -8.81
CA PRO A 105 2.99 -11.66 -7.39
C PRO A 105 1.55 -11.26 -7.07
N ALA A 106 0.90 -10.41 -7.86
CA ALA A 106 -0.50 -10.05 -7.62
C ALA A 106 -1.47 -11.20 -7.94
N ALA A 107 -1.08 -12.16 -8.79
CA ALA A 107 -1.95 -13.20 -9.34
C ALA A 107 -3.18 -12.68 -10.12
N TYR A 108 -3.24 -11.37 -10.41
CA TYR A 108 -4.22 -10.73 -11.25
C TYR A 108 -3.59 -9.60 -12.07
N GLY A 109 -4.18 -9.30 -13.22
CA GLY A 109 -3.72 -8.21 -14.09
C GLY A 109 -4.14 -6.82 -13.58
N TRP A 110 -3.50 -5.79 -14.13
CA TRP A 110 -3.74 -4.36 -13.83
C TRP A 110 -5.23 -3.95 -13.85
N GLY A 111 -6.05 -4.60 -14.68
CA GLY A 111 -7.49 -4.33 -14.74
C GLY A 111 -8.21 -4.45 -13.40
N VAL A 112 -7.74 -5.28 -12.46
CA VAL A 112 -8.30 -5.36 -11.10
C VAL A 112 -7.97 -4.09 -10.31
N VAL A 113 -6.75 -3.57 -10.44
CA VAL A 113 -6.29 -2.33 -9.81
C VAL A 113 -7.08 -1.13 -10.33
N GLN A 114 -7.16 -1.03 -11.66
CA GLN A 114 -7.90 0.03 -12.34
C GLN A 114 -9.36 0.03 -11.86
N ASN A 115 -10.07 -1.10 -11.96
CA ASN A 115 -11.47 -1.19 -11.52
C ASN A 115 -11.65 -0.97 -10.00
N SER A 116 -10.66 -1.34 -9.19
CA SER A 116 -10.72 -1.17 -7.74
C SER A 116 -10.49 0.27 -7.29
N ASN A 117 -9.92 1.14 -8.14
CA ASN A 117 -9.51 2.49 -7.77
C ASN A 117 -10.11 3.62 -8.61
N THR A 118 -10.72 3.34 -9.78
CA THR A 118 -11.29 4.38 -10.67
C THR A 118 -12.80 4.57 -10.54
N GLY A 119 -13.53 3.61 -9.97
CA GLY A 119 -14.97 3.75 -9.71
C GLY A 119 -15.30 4.46 -8.39
N SER A 120 -16.54 4.92 -8.21
CA SER A 120 -17.02 5.49 -6.94
C SER A 120 -16.80 4.52 -5.77
N LYS A 121 -16.27 5.04 -4.66
CA LYS A 121 -16.03 4.27 -3.44
C LYS A 121 -16.79 4.88 -2.28
N PHE A 122 -17.40 4.01 -1.49
CA PHE A 122 -18.02 4.36 -0.22
C PHE A 122 -17.15 3.78 0.89
N THR A 123 -16.89 4.58 1.92
CA THR A 123 -16.19 4.16 3.13
C THR A 123 -17.03 4.58 4.33
N LEU A 124 -16.87 3.87 5.44
CA LEU A 124 -17.36 4.35 6.72
C LEU A 124 -16.52 5.57 7.15
N ILE A 125 -17.15 6.50 7.85
CA ILE A 125 -16.53 7.71 8.37
C ILE A 125 -16.42 7.52 9.89
N ASP A 126 -15.21 7.65 10.42
CA ASP A 126 -14.97 7.69 11.88
C ASP A 126 -15.23 9.09 12.47
N ASP A 127 -15.13 9.21 13.80
CA ASP A 127 -15.36 10.47 14.52
C ASP A 127 -14.35 11.58 14.18
N ASN A 128 -13.32 11.28 13.37
CA ASN A 128 -12.26 12.19 12.94
C ASN A 128 -12.09 12.21 11.41
N ASN A 129 -13.18 12.03 10.65
CA ASN A 129 -13.18 12.13 9.18
C ASN A 129 -12.11 11.26 8.49
N ASN A 130 -11.79 10.11 9.08
CA ASN A 130 -10.78 9.16 8.64
C ASN A 130 -9.35 9.73 8.57
N MET A 131 -9.04 10.78 9.33
CA MET A 131 -7.72 11.42 9.33
C MET A 131 -6.58 10.49 9.76
N GLY A 132 -6.89 9.40 10.46
CA GLY A 132 -5.94 8.33 10.82
C GLY A 132 -5.53 7.44 9.64
N GLN A 133 -6.19 7.51 8.49
CA GLN A 133 -5.80 6.79 7.27
C GLN A 133 -4.63 7.50 6.57
N VAL A 134 -3.91 6.79 5.71
CA VAL A 134 -2.93 7.41 4.79
C VAL A 134 -3.60 8.50 3.95
N GLY A 135 -2.85 9.58 3.68
CA GLY A 135 -3.37 10.73 2.95
C GLY A 135 -3.73 10.37 1.51
N ILE A 136 -2.83 9.69 0.81
CA ILE A 136 -3.06 9.26 -0.58
C ILE A 136 -2.58 7.83 -0.77
N ILE A 137 -3.42 7.02 -1.40
CA ILE A 137 -3.17 5.65 -1.82
C ILE A 137 -2.92 5.64 -3.32
N TRP A 138 -1.76 5.13 -3.75
CA TRP A 138 -1.36 5.05 -5.14
C TRP A 138 -1.07 3.60 -5.56
N ALA A 139 -1.33 3.30 -6.83
CA ALA A 139 -0.83 2.08 -7.48
C ALA A 139 -0.34 2.41 -8.90
N LEU A 140 0.69 1.70 -9.37
CA LEU A 140 1.29 1.81 -10.71
C LEU A 140 1.41 0.42 -11.36
N SER A 141 1.12 0.34 -12.67
CA SER A 141 1.13 -0.89 -13.49
C SER A 141 2.51 -1.42 -13.81
#